data_AF-A0A6L1L251-F1
#
_entry.id   AF-A0A6L1L251-F1
#
_cell.length_a   1.000
_cell.length_b   1.000
_cell.length_c   1.000
_cell.angle_alpha   90.00
_cell.angle_beta   90.00
_cell.angle_gamma   90.00
#
_symmetry.space_group_name_H-M   'P 1'
#
loop_
_entity.id
_entity.type
_entity.pdbx_description
1 polymer ?
#
loop_
_entity_poly.entity_id
_entity_poly.type
_entity_poly.pdbx_seq_one_letter_code
_entity_poly.pdbx_strand_id
1 'polypeptide(L)'
;MFNLCEKGEALYSSYFVYKDFKKEFLELFKYKSKKNKPTIKLPKINKEKFYINALEKLESFLKSFNVISKGFLEEDIADFKDDVKHLQESKEIYIKALMLCELVRFFEIKINLRFKEVLE
;
A
#
# COMPACT_ATOMS: atom_id res chain seq x y z
N MET A 1 -30.51 12.73 -1.19
CA MET A 1 -29.43 13.45 -1.89
C MET A 1 -28.24 13.58 -0.93
N PHE A 2 -27.66 12.44 -0.53
CA PHE A 2 -26.63 12.35 0.52
C PHE A 2 -25.22 12.09 -0.08
N ASN A 3 -25.04 12.22 -1.41
CA ASN A 3 -24.32 11.16 -2.12
C ASN A 3 -23.01 11.51 -2.82
N LEU A 4 -22.48 12.74 -2.75
CA LEU A 4 -21.19 13.09 -3.41
C LEU A 4 -20.19 13.75 -2.46
N CYS A 5 -20.66 14.66 -1.59
CA CYS A 5 -19.79 15.36 -0.64
C CYS A 5 -19.17 14.39 0.39
N GLU A 6 -19.98 13.52 1.00
CA GLU A 6 -19.49 12.53 1.99
C GLU A 6 -18.56 11.48 1.35
N LYS A 7 -18.85 11.08 0.10
CA LYS A 7 -18.01 10.15 -0.66
C LYS A 7 -16.64 10.76 -0.95
N GLY A 8 -16.63 12.00 -1.41
CA GLY A 8 -15.42 12.77 -1.66
C GLY A 8 -14.59 12.97 -0.38
N GLU A 9 -15.24 13.29 0.74
CA GLU A 9 -14.58 13.45 2.04
C GLU A 9 -13.97 12.14 2.57
N ALA A 10 -14.68 11.02 2.46
CA ALA A 10 -14.18 9.71 2.88
C ALA A 10 -12.97 9.28 2.04
N LEU A 11 -13.04 9.47 0.72
CA LEU A 11 -11.95 9.15 -0.19
C LEU A 11 -10.75 10.08 0.00
N TYR A 12 -10.98 11.37 0.20
CA TYR A 12 -9.95 12.35 0.55
C TYR A 12 -9.22 11.97 1.84
N SER A 13 -9.97 11.69 2.91
CA SER A 13 -9.41 11.27 4.20
C SER A 13 -8.58 9.99 4.06
N SER A 14 -9.12 9.01 3.34
CA SER A 14 -8.44 7.74 3.05
C SER A 14 -7.13 7.97 2.27
N TYR A 15 -7.11 8.85 1.28
CA TYR A 15 -5.90 9.15 0.53
C TYR A 15 -4.78 9.71 1.40
N PHE A 16 -5.05 10.67 2.28
CA PHE A 16 -4.02 11.24 3.15
C PHE A 16 -3.48 10.21 4.13
N VAL A 17 -4.37 9.42 4.76
CA VAL A 17 -3.98 8.35 5.67
C VAL A 17 -3.08 7.33 4.96
N TYR A 18 -3.46 6.91 3.75
CA TYR A 18 -2.65 6.00 2.96
C TYR A 18 -1.34 6.63 2.48
N LYS A 19 -1.33 7.90 2.08
CA LYS A 19 -0.14 8.62 1.64
C LYS A 19 0.91 8.70 2.77
N ASP A 20 0.48 8.98 3.99
CA ASP A 20 1.34 9.01 5.17
C ASP A 20 1.89 7.62 5.47
N PHE A 21 1.02 6.60 5.49
CA PHE A 21 1.44 5.21 5.64
C PHE A 21 2.46 4.81 4.57
N LYS A 22 2.18 5.07 3.29
CA LYS A 22 3.05 4.75 2.15
C LYS A 22 4.43 5.37 2.35
N LYS A 23 4.50 6.64 2.75
CA LYS A 23 5.76 7.33 3.02
C LYS A 23 6.54 6.65 4.13
N GLU A 24 5.91 6.37 5.27
CA GLU A 24 6.55 5.67 6.39
C GLU A 24 7.01 4.26 6.00
N PHE A 25 6.16 3.52 5.31
CA PHE A 25 6.40 2.13 4.94
C PHE A 25 7.60 2.02 3.99
N LEU A 26 7.66 2.87 2.97
CA LEU A 26 8.79 2.88 2.03
C LEU A 26 10.10 3.31 2.69
N GLU A 27 10.05 4.17 3.70
CA GLU A 27 11.24 4.57 4.47
C GLU A 27 11.80 3.40 5.30
N LEU A 28 10.97 2.47 5.79
CA LEU A 28 11.46 1.25 6.47
C LEU A 28 12.45 0.47 5.59
N PHE A 29 12.17 0.38 4.29
CA PHE A 29 13.02 -0.27 3.31
C PHE A 29 14.11 0.64 2.72
N LYS A 30 14.18 1.91 3.14
CA LYS A 30 15.00 2.96 2.53
C LYS A 30 14.83 2.97 1.01
N TYR A 31 13.59 2.80 0.59
CA TYR A 31 13.24 2.60 -0.80
C TYR A 31 13.58 3.85 -1.61
N LYS A 32 14.35 3.68 -2.70
CA LYS A 32 14.72 4.76 -3.62
C LYS A 32 14.26 4.42 -5.02
N SER A 33 13.31 5.20 -5.52
CA SER A 33 12.97 5.22 -6.94
C SER A 33 13.95 6.14 -7.66
N LYS A 34 14.96 5.57 -8.32
CA LYS A 34 15.61 6.26 -9.44
C LYS A 34 14.92 5.81 -10.71
N LYS A 35 14.67 6.75 -11.64
CA LYS A 35 13.82 6.66 -12.84
C LYS A 35 13.63 5.25 -13.46
N ASN A 36 14.66 4.39 -13.50
CA ASN A 36 14.56 3.05 -14.11
C ASN A 36 15.05 1.89 -13.22
N LYS A 37 15.49 2.12 -11.97
CA LYS A 37 16.00 1.06 -11.08
C LYS A 37 15.57 1.34 -9.63
N PRO A 38 14.45 0.75 -9.18
CA PRO A 38 14.10 0.81 -7.78
C PRO A 38 15.08 0.00 -6.95
N THR A 39 15.43 0.53 -5.79
CA THR A 39 16.37 -0.12 -4.87
C THR A 39 15.89 -0.01 -3.45
N ILE A 40 16.17 -1.03 -2.65
CA ILE A 40 15.88 -1.07 -1.22
C ILE A 40 17.13 -1.41 -0.44
N LYS A 41 17.14 -1.10 0.86
CA LYS A 41 18.19 -1.51 1.78
C LYS A 41 17.60 -2.33 2.92
N LEU A 42 17.90 -3.62 2.91
CA LEU A 42 17.57 -4.53 3.99
C LEU A 42 18.62 -4.49 5.11
N PRO A 43 18.27 -4.88 6.34
CA PRO A 43 19.25 -5.09 7.40
C PRO A 43 20.26 -6.18 7.03
N LYS A 44 21.47 -6.11 7.62
CA LYS A 44 22.56 -7.06 7.35
C LYS A 44 22.22 -8.48 7.85
N ILE A 45 21.51 -8.58 8.96
CA ILE A 45 21.08 -9.81 9.62
C ILE A 45 19.55 -9.84 9.77
N ASN A 46 18.96 -11.02 9.99
CA ASN A 46 17.54 -11.20 10.26
C ASN A 46 16.58 -10.61 9.19
N LYS A 47 16.97 -10.69 7.91
CA LYS A 47 16.21 -10.13 6.77
C LYS A 47 14.77 -10.68 6.70
N GLU A 48 14.60 -11.95 7.01
CA GLU A 48 13.29 -12.61 7.00
C GLU A 48 12.40 -12.09 8.12
N LYS A 49 12.91 -12.00 9.35
CA LYS A 49 12.19 -11.37 10.47
C LYS A 49 11.82 -9.92 10.17
N PHE A 50 12.73 -9.15 9.56
CA PHE A 50 12.45 -7.78 9.15
C PHE A 50 11.31 -7.70 8.13
N TYR A 51 11.30 -8.59 7.15
CA TYR A 51 10.23 -8.67 6.15
C TYR A 51 8.89 -9.09 6.75
N ILE A 52 8.87 -10.08 7.65
CA ILE A 52 7.65 -10.51 8.36
C ILE A 52 7.07 -9.34 9.14
N ASN A 53 7.88 -8.62 9.92
CA ASN A 53 7.42 -7.45 10.67
C ASN A 53 6.86 -6.35 9.75
N ALA A 54 7.44 -6.18 8.55
CA ALA A 54 6.92 -5.23 7.58
C ALA A 54 5.55 -5.67 7.02
N LEU A 55 5.36 -6.96 6.72
CA LEU A 55 4.06 -7.50 6.34
C LEU A 55 3.02 -7.30 7.44
N GLU A 56 3.36 -7.58 8.70
CA GLU A 56 2.47 -7.36 9.85
C GLU A 56 2.06 -5.88 9.97
N LYS A 57 3.00 -4.93 9.76
CA LYS A 57 2.67 -3.49 9.74
C LYS A 57 1.69 -3.15 8.61
N LEU A 58 1.89 -3.73 7.42
CA LEU A 58 1.00 -3.52 6.28
C LEU A 58 -0.40 -4.10 6.54
N GLU A 59 -0.49 -5.33 7.06
CA GLU A 59 -1.77 -5.97 7.37
C GLU A 59 -2.54 -5.20 8.45
N SER A 60 -1.85 -4.75 9.49
CA SER A 60 -2.42 -3.90 10.53
C SER A 60 -2.97 -2.59 9.96
N PHE A 61 -2.18 -1.92 9.10
CA PHE A 61 -2.63 -0.73 8.39
C PHE A 61 -3.89 -1.03 7.55
N LEU A 62 -3.87 -2.05 6.70
CA LEU A 62 -5.00 -2.37 5.81
C LEU A 62 -6.28 -2.71 6.57
N LYS A 63 -6.18 -3.32 7.76
CA LYS A 63 -7.34 -3.57 8.62
C LYS A 63 -7.95 -2.27 9.13
N SER A 64 -7.13 -1.34 9.63
CA SER A 64 -7.59 -0.03 10.11
C SER A 64 -8.06 0.85 8.96
N PHE A 65 -7.36 0.81 7.83
CA PHE A 65 -7.66 1.56 6.63
C PHE A 65 -9.04 1.21 6.08
N ASN A 66 -9.39 -0.07 6.07
CA ASN A 66 -10.70 -0.56 5.64
C ASN A 66 -11.88 0.04 6.44
N VAL A 67 -11.65 0.45 7.70
CA VAL A 67 -12.69 1.13 8.50
C VAL A 67 -12.90 2.56 8.01
N ILE A 68 -11.82 3.25 7.64
CA ILE A 68 -11.83 4.64 7.18
C ILE A 68 -12.38 4.74 5.76
N SER A 69 -12.03 3.77 4.90
CA SER A 69 -12.42 3.72 3.50
C SER A 69 -13.66 2.86 3.23
N LYS A 70 -14.43 2.53 4.28
CA LYS A 70 -15.50 1.53 4.24
C LYS A 70 -16.50 1.83 3.13
N GLY A 71 -16.87 0.80 2.36
CA GLY A 71 -17.76 0.91 1.21
C GLY A 71 -17.21 1.65 -0.02
N PHE A 72 -15.98 2.17 0.03
CA PHE A 72 -15.33 2.89 -1.09
C PHE A 72 -14.17 2.15 -1.71
N LEU A 73 -13.25 1.66 -0.87
CA LEU A 73 -12.01 1.00 -1.31
C LEU A 73 -11.99 -0.48 -0.94
N GLU A 74 -13.11 -1.07 -0.52
CA GLU A 74 -13.14 -2.46 -0.01
C GLU A 74 -12.67 -3.47 -1.05
N GLU A 75 -13.15 -3.34 -2.30
CA GLU A 75 -12.72 -4.19 -3.41
C GLU A 75 -11.24 -3.95 -3.74
N ASP A 76 -10.80 -2.69 -3.82
CA ASP A 76 -9.41 -2.36 -4.11
C ASP A 76 -8.46 -2.90 -3.02
N ILE A 77 -8.86 -2.83 -1.75
CA ILE A 77 -8.12 -3.38 -0.61
C ILE A 77 -8.10 -4.90 -0.68
N ALA A 78 -9.20 -5.55 -1.08
CA ALA A 78 -9.26 -7.00 -1.25
C ALA A 78 -8.30 -7.46 -2.34
N ASP A 79 -8.35 -6.83 -3.52
CA ASP A 79 -7.41 -7.07 -4.62
C ASP A 79 -5.96 -6.87 -4.17
N PHE A 80 -5.69 -5.76 -3.48
CA PHE A 80 -4.34 -5.44 -3.03
C PHE A 80 -3.79 -6.47 -2.04
N LYS A 81 -4.65 -7.01 -1.15
CA LYS A 81 -4.26 -8.12 -0.26
C LYS A 81 -4.02 -9.40 -1.05
N ASP A 82 -4.76 -9.64 -2.11
CA ASP A 82 -4.59 -10.81 -2.97
C ASP A 82 -3.27 -10.73 -3.76
N ASP A 83 -2.97 -9.57 -4.34
CA ASP A 83 -1.69 -9.27 -4.98
C ASP A 83 -0.52 -9.50 -4.01
N VAL A 84 -0.64 -9.07 -2.75
CA VAL A 84 0.39 -9.33 -1.71
C VAL A 84 0.61 -10.83 -1.50
N LYS A 85 -0.42 -11.67 -1.48
CA LYS A 85 -0.28 -13.12 -1.33
C LYS A 85 0.47 -13.73 -2.51
N HIS A 86 0.12 -13.35 -3.74
CA HIS A 86 0.80 -13.82 -4.95
C HIS A 86 2.29 -13.42 -4.97
N LEU A 87 2.64 -12.24 -4.45
CA LEU A 87 4.03 -11.81 -4.35
C LEU A 87 4.89 -12.67 -3.40
N GLN A 88 4.29 -13.41 -2.47
CA GLN A 88 5.03 -14.22 -1.50
C GLN A 88 5.67 -15.47 -2.11
N GLU A 89 5.35 -15.83 -3.36
CA GLU A 89 5.83 -17.03 -4.07
C GLU A 89 7.32 -16.99 -4.44
N SER A 90 7.96 -15.81 -4.46
CA SER A 90 9.40 -15.70 -4.71
C SER A 90 10.25 -16.44 -3.64
N LYS A 91 11.48 -16.85 -3.96
CA LYS A 91 12.40 -17.42 -2.95
C LYS A 91 13.37 -16.40 -2.38
N GLU A 92 13.56 -15.26 -3.05
CA GLU A 92 14.56 -14.27 -2.65
C GLU A 92 13.94 -13.13 -1.85
N ILE A 93 14.35 -12.99 -0.59
CA ILE A 93 13.81 -11.98 0.35
C ILE A 93 13.96 -10.54 -0.16
N TYR A 94 15.04 -10.27 -0.90
CA TYR A 94 15.29 -8.96 -1.49
C TYR A 94 14.27 -8.65 -2.58
N ILE A 95 14.01 -9.61 -3.47
CA ILE A 95 13.01 -9.49 -4.52
C ILE A 95 11.62 -9.29 -3.90
N LYS A 96 11.25 -10.10 -2.89
CA LYS A 96 9.95 -9.94 -2.19
C LYS A 96 9.76 -8.54 -1.64
N ALA A 97 10.74 -8.04 -0.89
CA ALA A 97 10.69 -6.73 -0.29
C ALA A 97 10.62 -5.61 -1.34
N LEU A 98 11.34 -5.76 -2.45
CA LEU A 98 11.30 -4.80 -3.55
C LEU A 98 9.92 -4.78 -4.22
N MET A 99 9.38 -5.95 -4.57
CA MET A 99 8.07 -6.08 -5.17
C MET A 99 6.96 -5.57 -4.25
N LEU A 100 7.05 -5.84 -2.94
CA LEU A 100 6.12 -5.32 -1.95
C LEU A 100 6.13 -3.79 -1.91
N CYS A 101 7.32 -3.16 -1.96
CA CYS A 101 7.43 -1.72 -2.04
C CYS A 101 6.82 -1.15 -3.33
N GLU A 102 7.05 -1.80 -4.48
CA GLU A 102 6.42 -1.39 -5.74
C GLU A 102 4.89 -1.50 -5.66
N LEU A 103 4.37 -2.61 -5.14
CA LEU A 103 2.92 -2.81 -5.01
C LEU A 103 2.30 -1.74 -4.10
N VAL A 104 2.95 -1.47 -2.96
CA VAL A 104 2.56 -0.36 -2.07
C VAL A 104 2.62 0.98 -2.79
N ARG A 105 3.44 1.19 -3.81
CA ARG A 105 3.37 2.43 -4.63
C ARG A 105 2.25 2.39 -5.65
N PHE A 106 2.04 1.26 -6.31
CA PHE A 106 1.02 1.11 -7.34
C PHE A 106 -0.40 1.25 -6.78
N PHE A 107 -0.63 0.89 -5.52
CA PHE A 107 -1.95 1.05 -4.89
C PHE A 107 -2.43 2.52 -4.84
N GLU A 108 -1.51 3.49 -4.82
CA GLU A 108 -1.85 4.92 -4.93
C GLU A 108 -2.55 5.24 -6.25
N ILE A 109 -2.16 4.55 -7.32
CA ILE A 109 -2.78 4.72 -8.64
C ILE A 109 -4.24 4.26 -8.58
N LYS A 110 -4.53 3.13 -7.92
CA LYS A 110 -5.91 2.66 -7.72
C LYS A 110 -6.74 3.70 -6.97
N ILE A 111 -6.23 4.25 -5.86
CA ILE A 111 -6.92 5.30 -5.11
C ILE A 111 -7.18 6.54 -5.99
N ASN A 112 -6.20 6.96 -6.79
CA ASN A 112 -6.35 8.09 -7.72
C ASN A 112 -7.38 7.84 -8.82
N LEU A 113 -7.53 6.60 -9.30
CA LEU A 113 -8.57 6.24 -10.26
C LEU A 113 -9.96 6.38 -9.61
N ARG A 114 -10.13 5.94 -8.36
CA ARG A 114 -11.37 6.15 -7.60
C ARG A 114 -11.72 7.62 -7.42
N PHE A 115 -10.73 8.50 -7.25
CA PHE A 115 -11.01 9.95 -7.20
C PHE A 115 -11.59 10.48 -8.50
N LYS A 116 -11.07 10.02 -9.65
CA LYS A 116 -11.59 10.46 -10.95
C LYS A 116 -13.03 10.01 -11.15
N GLU A 117 -13.34 8.76 -10.80
CA GLU A 117 -14.70 8.21 -10.88
C GLU A 117 -15.73 8.96 -10.03
N VAL A 118 -15.30 9.63 -8.94
CA VAL A 118 -16.19 10.42 -8.07
C VAL A 118 -16.34 11.86 -8.54
N LEU A 119 -15.36 12.41 -9.27
CA LEU A 119 -15.33 13.79 -9.72
C LEU A 119 -15.94 13.99 -11.13
N GLU A 120 -16.00 12.94 -11.93
CA GLU A 120 -16.61 12.88 -13.27
C GLU A 120 -18.08 12.42 -13.22
#